data_AF-A0A1H6HGL7-F1
#
_entry.id   AF-A0A1H6HGL7-F1
#
_cell.length_a   1.000
_cell.length_b   1.000
_cell.length_c   1.000
_cell.angle_alpha   90.00
_cell.angle_beta   90.00
_cell.angle_gamma   90.00
#
_symmetry.space_group_name_H-M   'P 1'
#
loop_
_entity.id
_entity.type
_entity.pdbx_description
1 polymer ?
#
loop_
_entity_poly.entity_id
_entity_poly.type
_entity_poly.pdbx_seq_one_letter_code
_entity_poly.pdbx_strand_id
1 'polypeptide(L)' 'MKKVSGKITIVGHVDNVAPKKGTTNAKVALSRATFVSEHLQKHGIDAARIVIQPLPDSEPMERVAIITVEKTAKTAAK' A
#
# COMPACT_ATOMS: atom_id res chain seq x y z
N MET A 1 -16.61 14.85 -24.23
CA MET A 1 -15.50 14.19 -23.48
C MET A 1 -14.93 13.07 -24.34
N LYS A 2 -13.64 13.09 -24.66
CA LYS A 2 -13.00 11.97 -25.39
C LYS A 2 -12.95 10.75 -24.45
N LYS A 3 -13.50 9.61 -24.89
CA LYS A 3 -13.35 8.35 -24.16
C LYS A 3 -11.92 7.85 -24.34
N VAL A 4 -11.19 7.67 -23.24
CA VAL A 4 -9.85 7.08 -23.26
C VAL A 4 -10.03 5.57 -23.24
N SER A 5 -9.56 4.88 -24.28
CA SER A 5 -9.49 3.42 -24.35
C SER A 5 -8.11 2.96 -23.87
N GLY A 6 -8.06 1.85 -23.13
CA GLY A 6 -6.83 1.35 -22.52
C GLY A 6 -7.08 0.51 -21.27
N LYS A 7 -6.10 -0.32 -20.90
CA LYS A 7 -6.09 -1.04 -19.62
C LYS A 7 -5.76 -0.07 -18.48
N ILE A 8 -6.37 -0.29 -17.32
CA ILE A 8 -6.20 0.50 -16.10
C ILE A 8 -5.62 -0.45 -15.06
N THR A 9 -4.42 -0.17 -14.59
CA THR A 9 -3.81 -0.93 -13.50
C THR A 9 -4.01 -0.16 -12.20
N ILE A 10 -4.64 -0.79 -11.21
CA ILE A 10 -4.82 -0.25 -9.86
C ILE A 10 -3.81 -0.94 -8.96
N VAL A 11 -2.89 -0.15 -8.40
CA VAL A 11 -1.81 -0.65 -7.56
C VAL A 11 -2.08 -0.32 -6.10
N GLY A 12 -2.06 -1.34 -5.24
CA GLY A 12 -2.27 -1.18 -3.80
C GLY A 12 -0.93 -1.19 -3.06
N HIS A 13 -0.56 -0.05 -2.45
CA HIS A 13 0.64 0.06 -1.61
C HIS A 13 0.31 0.07 -0.11
N VAL A 14 1.26 -0.42 0.68
CA VAL A 14 1.25 -0.46 2.14
C VAL A 14 2.68 -0.21 2.64
N ASP A 15 2.79 0.35 3.84
CA ASP A 15 4.06 0.56 4.53
C ASP A 15 4.59 -0.75 5.13
N ASN A 16 5.82 -0.72 5.65
CA ASN A 16 6.45 -1.88 6.30
C ASN A 16 6.01 -2.08 7.75
N VAL A 17 4.91 -1.46 8.18
CA VAL A 17 4.40 -1.59 9.54
C VAL A 17 3.57 -2.85 9.64
N ALA A 18 3.86 -3.69 10.64
CA ALA A 18 3.08 -4.89 10.88
C ALA A 18 1.61 -4.51 11.11
N PRO A 19 0.68 -5.07 10.32
CA PRO A 19 -0.72 -4.69 10.44
C PRO A 19 -1.33 -5.33 11.69
N LYS A 20 -2.53 -4.88 12.09
CA LYS A 20 -3.23 -5.39 13.28
C LYS A 20 -3.36 -6.92 13.23
N LYS A 21 -3.36 -7.56 14.40
CA LYS A 21 -3.50 -9.02 14.54
C LYS A 21 -4.69 -9.53 13.71
N GLY A 22 -4.43 -10.50 12.83
CA GLY A 22 -5.45 -11.12 11.96
C GLY A 22 -5.45 -10.64 10.49
N THR A 23 -4.61 -9.68 10.12
CA THR A 23 -4.45 -9.24 8.72
C THR A 23 -2.98 -9.28 8.28
N THR A 24 -2.74 -9.10 6.98
CA THR A 24 -1.40 -9.02 6.38
C THR A 24 -1.34 -7.80 5.46
N ASN A 25 -0.15 -7.28 5.23
CA ASN A 25 0.06 -6.17 4.31
C ASN A 25 -0.44 -6.49 2.91
N ALA A 26 -0.26 -7.73 2.46
CA ALA A 26 -0.86 -8.21 1.22
C ALA A 26 -2.39 -8.10 1.20
N LYS A 27 -3.08 -8.48 2.28
CA LYS A 27 -4.54 -8.35 2.40
C LYS A 27 -4.99 -6.89 2.40
N VAL A 28 -4.25 -6.00 3.07
CA VAL A 28 -4.56 -4.57 3.13
C VAL A 28 -4.37 -3.91 1.77
N ALA A 29 -3.23 -4.18 1.11
CA ALA A 29 -2.93 -3.70 -0.24
C ALA A 29 -4.02 -4.14 -1.24
N LEU A 30 -4.39 -5.42 -1.22
CA LEU A 30 -5.45 -5.97 -2.05
C LEU A 30 -6.80 -5.31 -1.77
N SER A 31 -7.21 -5.23 -0.50
CA SER A 31 -8.50 -4.65 -0.11
C SER A 31 -8.65 -3.21 -0.59
N ARG A 32 -7.60 -2.39 -0.49
CA ARG A 32 -7.60 -1.01 -0.99
C ARG A 32 -7.75 -0.94 -2.51
N ALA A 33 -6.97 -1.75 -3.25
CA ALA A 33 -7.04 -1.76 -4.70
C ALA A 33 -8.41 -2.28 -5.20
N THR A 34 -9.00 -3.28 -4.53
CA THR A 34 -10.35 -3.76 -4.81
C THR A 34 -11.41 -2.69 -4.56
N PHE A 35 -11.34 -1.96 -3.44
CA PHE A 35 -12.28 -0.88 -3.13
C PHE A 35 -12.30 0.20 -4.23
N VAL A 36 -11.13 0.59 -4.73
CA VAL A 36 -11.02 1.56 -5.83
C VAL A 36 -11.59 0.98 -7.13
N SER A 37 -11.30 -0.30 -7.43
CA SER A 37 -11.87 -0.99 -8.60
C SER A 37 -13.40 -0.96 -8.58
N GLU A 38 -14.01 -1.32 -7.46
CA GLU A 38 -15.47 -1.30 -7.28
C GLU A 38 -16.05 0.10 -7.43
N HIS A 39 -15.36 1.12 -6.90
CA HIS A 39 -15.78 2.51 -7.03
C HIS A 39 -15.74 2.97 -8.50
N LEU A 40 -14.68 2.64 -9.25
CA LEU A 40 -14.56 2.96 -10.67
C LEU A 40 -15.60 2.24 -11.51
N GLN A 41 -15.91 0.97 -11.19
CA GLN A 41 -16.97 0.21 -11.85
C GLN A 41 -18.35 0.84 -11.66
N LYS A 42 -18.66 1.30 -10.43
CA LYS A 42 -19.89 2.06 -10.14
C LYS A 42 -20.00 3.35 -10.97
N HIS A 43 -18.88 3.92 -11.39
CA HIS A 43 -18.81 5.11 -12.24
C HIS A 43 -18.65 4.81 -13.74
N GLY A 44 -18.92 3.57 -14.17
CA GLY A 44 -19.02 3.20 -15.58
C GLY A 44 -17.69 2.82 -16.24
N ILE A 45 -16.65 2.56 -15.45
CA ILE A 45 -15.43 1.91 -15.95
C ILE A 45 -15.69 0.41 -16.07
N ASP A 46 -15.52 -0.13 -17.28
CA ASP A 46 -15.63 -1.56 -17.53
C ASP A 46 -14.61 -2.36 -16.71
N ALA A 47 -15.10 -3.36 -15.95
CA ALA A 47 -14.28 -4.24 -15.14
C ALA A 47 -13.24 -4.99 -15.98
N ALA A 48 -13.53 -5.32 -17.24
CA ALA A 48 -12.59 -5.99 -18.14
C ALA A 48 -11.34 -5.16 -18.45
N ARG A 49 -11.39 -3.84 -18.20
CA ARG A 49 -10.27 -2.93 -18.37
C ARG A 49 -9.39 -2.83 -17.14
N ILE A 50 -9.84 -3.31 -15.99
CA ILE A 50 -9.17 -3.11 -14.70
C ILE A 50 -8.31 -4.32 -14.36
N VAL A 51 -7.06 -4.06 -14.01
CA VAL A 51 -6.13 -5.04 -13.43
C VAL A 51 -5.77 -4.58 -12.03
N ILE A 52 -5.88 -5.47 -11.04
CA ILE A 52 -5.50 -5.18 -9.66
C ILE A 52 -4.11 -5.78 -9.39
N GLN A 53 -3.21 -4.96 -8.87
CA GLN A 53 -1.86 -5.36 -8.50
C GLN A 53 -1.56 -4.96 -7.05
N PRO A 54 -1.65 -5.89 -6.08
CA PRO A 54 -1.21 -5.61 -4.72
C PRO A 54 0.32 -5.65 -4.66
N LEU A 55 0.95 -4.58 -4.17
CA LEU A 55 2.38 -4.50 -3.89
C LEU A 55 2.58 -4.37 -2.38
N PRO A 56 2.68 -5.50 -1.65
CA PRO A 56 2.94 -5.48 -0.22
C PRO A 56 4.39 -5.07 0.04
N ASP A 57 4.60 -3.85 0.56
CA ASP A 57 5.86 -3.35 1.14
C ASP A 57 7.12 -3.46 0.25
N SER A 58 6.95 -3.85 -1.01
CA SER A 58 8.00 -4.16 -1.99
C SER A 58 8.44 -2.95 -2.82
N GLU A 59 7.59 -1.91 -2.87
CA GLU A 59 7.87 -0.64 -3.56
C GLU A 59 7.58 0.54 -2.64
N PRO A 60 8.49 0.84 -1.68
CA PRO A 60 8.35 2.00 -0.81
C PRO A 60 8.51 3.29 -1.61
N MET A 61 7.47 4.12 -1.64
CA MET A 61 7.52 5.44 -2.28
C MET A 61 8.30 6.47 -1.44
N GLU A 62 8.51 6.19 -0.15
CA GLU A 62 9.35 6.97 0.76
C GLU A 62 10.23 6.04 1.60
N ARG A 63 11.47 6.46 1.89
CA ARG A 63 12.32 5.79 2.89
C ARG A 63 11.85 6.17 4.28
N VAL A 64 11.51 5.17 5.11
CA VAL A 64 11.44 5.36 6.55
C VAL A 64 12.87 5.62 7.06
N ALA A 65 13.19 6.85 7.44
CA ALA A 65 14.41 7.15 8.18
C ALA A 65 14.30 6.48 9.56
N ILE A 66 14.93 5.32 9.72
CA ILE A 66 15.10 4.71 11.04
C ILE A 66 16.08 5.60 11.79
N ILE A 67 15.55 6.50 12.64
CA ILE A 67 16.37 7.21 13.62
C ILE A 67 16.71 6.19 14.70
N THR A 68 17.85 5.52 14.56
CA THR A 68 18.41 4.70 15.63
C THR A 68 18.82 5.65 16.76
N VAL A 69 17.96 5.82 17.75
CA VAL A 69 18.33 6.41 19.04
C VAL A 69 19.20 5.40 19.78
N GLU A 70 20.51 5.49 19.60
CA GLU A 70 21.46 4.82 20.46
C GLU A 70 21.27 5.36 21.89
N LYS A 71 20.64 4.57 22.75
CA LYS A 71 20.65 4.83 24.19
C LYS A 71 22.08 4.65 24.69
N THR A 72 22.86 5.72 24.74
CA THR A 72 24.06 5.75 25.57
C THR A 72 23.64 5.72 27.03
N ALA A 73 23.55 4.53 27.61
CA ALA A 73 23.44 4.37 29.05
C ALA A 73 24.78 4.83 29.65
N LYS A 74 24.78 6.04 30.22
CA LYS A 74 25.90 6.60 30.96
C LYS A 74 26.04 5.83 32.28
N THR A 75 26.92 4.83 32.31
CA THR A 75 27.27 4.10 33.52
C THR A 75 27.98 5.08 34.47
N ALA A 76 27.27 5.54 35.50
CA ALA A 76 27.86 6.26 36.61
C ALA A 76 28.59 5.25 37.50
N ALA A 77 29.92 5.22 37.43
CA ALA A 77 30.77 4.55 38.41
C ALA A 77 31.08 5.55 39.53
N LYS A 78 30.78 5.18 40.78
CA LYS A 78 31.30 5.80 42.00
C LYS A 78 31.85 4.71 42.88
#